data_AF-A0A3R6D600-F1
#
_entry.id   AF-A0A3R6D600-F1
#
_cell.length_a   1.000
_cell.length_b   1.000
_cell.length_c   1.000
_cell.angle_alpha   90.00
_cell.angle_beta   90.00
_cell.angle_gamma   90.00
#
_symmetry.space_group_name_H-M   'P 1'
#
loop_
_entity.id
_entity.type
_entity.pdbx_description
1 polymer ?
#
loop_
_entity_poly.entity_id
_entity_poly.type
_entity_poly.pdbx_seq_one_letter_code
_entity_poly.pdbx_strand_id
1 'polypeptide(L)'
;MAKSRKDSRGYVLRTGESQRKDGRYSYSYTDLDKNRRTVYAKTLVELRAKERKIIRDKEDGLNPQLADRMTLNELYDRFIEQKYDLKPSTKVNYLYMYNHFVRPTFGKRLIGKIKYSDVKKFYYRIILDEEMKANTLDSIHTQLHPAFQMAVRDGLLRQNPTDGLMAEIKKSHIWEDNPRHALTIPQQKAFMDYLKAHREYQGWVPIITVLLGTGMRIGECIGLRWDDLDFEKRIISVNHTFIYRPDENRKSVKHISTPKTISGRRTIPMIDEVFNAFLDEYEIQKCIGFSSEEIDGYSNFFFVTATGTVYLPNAVNRAIERARVAYNKEEIEKAEKEDREPLIIPHFSAHHLRHTFCTRLCENESNLKVIQSIMGHSDITTTMDIYAEATQEKKQEIVANLQGKIII
;
A
#
# COMPACT_ATOMS: atom_id res chain seq x y z
N MET A 1 29.56 -60.93 17.51
CA MET A 1 29.56 -59.51 17.94
C MET A 1 30.41 -58.71 16.96
N ALA A 2 29.80 -57.77 16.22
CA ALA A 2 30.56 -56.91 15.30
C ALA A 2 31.55 -56.05 16.11
N LYS A 3 32.85 -56.16 15.82
CA LYS A 3 33.89 -55.32 16.45
C LYS A 3 33.54 -53.85 16.22
N SER A 4 33.28 -53.11 17.29
CA SER A 4 33.04 -51.67 17.21
C SER A 4 34.29 -50.97 16.69
N ARG A 5 34.14 -50.14 15.65
CA ARG A 5 35.26 -49.37 15.10
C ARG A 5 35.68 -48.33 16.13
N LYS A 6 36.96 -48.28 16.48
CA LYS A 6 37.51 -47.34 17.46
C LYS A 6 38.53 -46.41 16.78
N ASP A 7 38.68 -45.21 17.31
CA ASP A 7 39.73 -44.27 16.91
C ASP A 7 41.09 -44.65 17.52
N SER A 8 42.14 -43.89 17.18
CA SER A 8 43.51 -44.07 17.70
C SER A 8 43.64 -43.86 19.22
N ARG A 9 42.60 -43.33 19.88
CA ARG A 9 42.53 -43.08 21.33
C ARG A 9 41.57 -44.05 22.04
N GLY A 10 40.98 -45.02 21.33
CA GLY A 10 40.09 -46.04 21.87
C GLY A 10 38.60 -45.66 21.95
N TYR A 11 38.19 -44.47 21.47
CA TYR A 11 36.77 -44.07 21.43
C TYR A 11 36.02 -44.77 20.30
N VAL A 12 34.79 -45.21 20.56
CA VAL A 12 33.93 -45.86 19.57
C VAL A 12 33.41 -44.86 18.54
N LEU A 13 33.60 -45.18 17.26
CA LEU A 13 33.13 -44.44 16.09
C LEU A 13 31.77 -44.98 15.63
N ARG A 14 30.80 -44.08 15.44
CA ARG A 14 29.45 -44.36 14.94
C ARG A 14 29.45 -44.63 13.43
N THR A 15 28.33 -45.10 12.91
CA THR A 15 28.13 -45.31 11.46
C THR A 15 28.34 -43.99 10.72
N GLY A 16 29.16 -44.01 9.66
CA GLY A 16 29.52 -42.81 8.90
C GLY A 16 30.69 -42.00 9.46
N GLU A 17 31.09 -42.20 10.73
CA GLU A 17 32.28 -41.58 11.33
C GLU A 17 33.57 -42.33 10.90
N SER A 18 34.66 -41.61 10.68
CA SER A 18 36.00 -42.18 10.50
C SER A 18 37.09 -41.18 10.91
N GLN A 19 38.25 -41.69 11.36
CA GLN A 19 39.42 -40.88 11.67
C GLN A 19 40.42 -40.94 10.52
N ARG A 20 40.94 -39.79 10.08
CA ARG A 20 41.93 -39.68 9.01
C ARG A 20 43.35 -39.82 9.54
N LYS A 21 44.29 -40.09 8.62
CA LYS A 21 45.73 -40.20 8.92
C LYS A 21 46.33 -38.92 9.54
N ASP A 22 45.74 -37.76 9.27
CA ASP A 22 46.15 -36.46 9.81
C ASP A 22 45.52 -36.14 11.19
N GLY A 23 44.85 -37.11 11.81
CA GLY A 23 44.22 -36.97 13.13
C GLY A 23 42.85 -36.29 13.13
N ARG A 24 42.36 -35.78 11.99
CA ARG A 24 41.01 -35.19 11.89
C ARG A 24 39.93 -36.27 11.84
N TYR A 25 38.78 -35.96 12.41
CA TYR A 25 37.59 -36.81 12.29
C TYR A 25 36.75 -36.38 11.10
N SER A 26 36.07 -37.33 10.47
CA SER A 26 35.18 -37.10 9.35
C SER A 26 33.88 -37.88 9.49
N TYR A 27 32.79 -37.29 9.02
CA TYR A 27 31.46 -37.90 8.98
C TYR A 27 30.91 -37.80 7.56
N SER A 28 30.60 -38.95 6.95
CA SER A 28 30.04 -39.02 5.61
C SER A 28 28.55 -39.29 5.65
N TYR A 29 27.77 -38.51 4.90
CA TYR A 29 26.32 -38.61 4.79
C TYR A 29 25.85 -38.35 3.36
N THR A 30 24.63 -38.76 3.05
CA THR A 30 23.95 -38.44 1.79
C THR A 30 22.97 -37.30 2.05
N ASP A 31 23.05 -36.22 1.27
CA ASP A 31 22.13 -35.08 1.33
C ASP A 31 20.75 -35.41 0.72
N LEU A 32 19.83 -34.43 0.72
CA LEU A 32 18.49 -34.58 0.14
C LEU A 32 18.54 -34.72 -1.40
N ASP A 33 19.57 -34.18 -2.04
CA ASP A 33 19.83 -34.25 -3.48
C ASP A 33 20.54 -35.56 -3.89
N LYS A 34 20.61 -36.54 -2.99
CA LYS A 34 21.29 -37.85 -3.16
C LYS A 34 22.80 -37.78 -3.40
N ASN A 35 23.45 -36.65 -3.13
CA ASN A 35 24.90 -36.50 -3.23
C ASN A 35 25.59 -36.91 -1.92
N ARG A 36 26.70 -37.64 -2.04
CA ARG A 36 27.54 -38.01 -0.89
C ARG A 36 28.41 -36.83 -0.47
N ARG A 37 28.31 -36.42 0.79
CA ARG A 37 29.09 -35.33 1.38
C ARG A 37 29.84 -35.79 2.61
N THR A 38 30.93 -35.11 2.93
CA THR A 38 31.76 -35.40 4.11
C THR A 38 32.07 -34.11 4.86
N VAL A 39 31.83 -34.09 6.16
CA VAL A 39 32.23 -32.99 7.05
C VAL A 39 33.41 -33.41 7.91
N TYR A 40 34.24 -32.44 8.30
CA TYR A 40 35.46 -32.66 9.07
C TYR A 40 35.43 -31.86 10.38
N ALA A 41 36.07 -32.39 11.42
CA ALA A 41 36.28 -31.72 12.70
C ALA A 41 37.61 -32.12 13.34
N LYS A 42 38.14 -31.29 14.24
CA LYS A 42 39.39 -31.58 14.96
C LYS A 42 39.17 -32.53 16.14
N THR A 43 37.97 -32.51 16.73
CA THR A 43 37.60 -33.37 17.86
C THR A 43 36.34 -34.19 17.55
N LEU A 44 36.20 -35.33 18.20
CA LEU A 44 35.00 -36.19 18.07
C LEU A 44 33.75 -35.50 18.62
N VAL A 45 33.89 -34.63 19.63
CA VAL A 45 32.78 -33.84 20.20
C VAL A 45 32.25 -32.83 19.17
N GLU A 46 33.13 -32.07 18.52
CA GLU A 46 32.76 -31.16 17.43
C GLU A 46 32.13 -31.89 16.25
N LEU A 47 32.66 -33.07 15.87
CA LEU A 47 32.11 -33.88 14.79
C LEU A 47 30.67 -34.28 15.10
N ARG A 48 30.41 -34.77 16.32
CA ARG A 48 29.07 -35.19 16.74
C ARG A 48 28.09 -34.03 16.87
N ALA A 49 28.55 -32.84 17.23
CA ALA A 49 27.71 -31.65 17.19
C ALA A 49 27.29 -31.30 15.75
N LYS A 50 28.22 -31.40 14.79
CA LYS A 50 27.92 -31.23 13.36
C LYS A 50 27.01 -32.33 12.83
N GLU A 51 27.23 -33.59 13.21
CA GLU A 51 26.38 -34.74 12.89
C GLU A 51 24.94 -34.49 13.35
N ARG A 52 24.73 -34.18 14.64
CA ARG A 52 23.39 -33.90 15.19
C ARG A 52 22.68 -32.78 14.42
N LYS A 53 23.41 -31.72 14.04
CA LYS A 53 22.85 -30.63 13.24
C LYS A 53 22.41 -31.11 11.86
N ILE A 54 23.26 -31.90 11.17
CA ILE A 54 22.95 -32.44 9.83
C ILE A 54 21.76 -33.40 9.88
N ILE A 55 21.71 -34.28 10.88
CA ILE A 55 20.59 -35.22 11.04
C ILE A 55 19.29 -34.45 11.27
N ARG A 56 19.29 -33.49 12.20
CA ARG A 56 18.12 -32.64 12.47
C ARG A 56 17.68 -31.88 11.23
N ASP A 57 18.60 -31.20 10.54
CA ASP A 57 18.29 -30.45 9.33
C ASP A 57 17.71 -31.38 8.24
N LYS A 58 18.18 -32.63 8.13
CA LYS A 58 17.64 -33.62 7.18
C LYS A 58 16.26 -34.16 7.58
N GLU A 59 16.04 -34.43 8.87
CA GLU A 59 14.73 -34.85 9.41
C GLU A 59 13.66 -33.76 9.17
N ASP A 60 14.08 -32.50 9.26
CA ASP A 60 13.23 -31.34 8.99
C ASP A 60 13.13 -30.99 7.48
N GLY A 61 13.70 -31.81 6.59
CA GLY A 61 13.66 -31.59 5.14
C GLY A 61 14.42 -30.37 4.64
N LEU A 62 15.37 -29.85 5.42
CA LEU A 62 16.10 -28.62 5.10
C LEU A 62 17.31 -28.86 4.19
N ASN A 63 17.56 -27.93 3.26
CA ASN A 63 18.79 -27.83 2.47
C ASN A 63 19.62 -26.59 2.90
N PRO A 64 20.24 -26.62 4.10
CA PRO A 64 20.92 -25.46 4.67
C PRO A 64 22.13 -25.01 3.85
N GLN A 65 22.71 -25.88 3.02
CA GLN A 65 23.86 -25.52 2.20
C GLN A 65 23.48 -24.62 1.02
N LEU A 66 22.27 -24.78 0.47
CA LEU A 66 21.77 -23.89 -0.57
C LEU A 66 21.40 -22.53 0.01
N ALA A 67 20.82 -22.51 1.22
CA ALA A 67 20.55 -21.29 1.97
C ALA A 67 21.81 -20.51 2.38
N ASP A 68 22.92 -21.21 2.65
CA ASP A 68 24.22 -20.60 2.95
C ASP A 68 24.96 -20.06 1.72
N ARG A 69 24.44 -20.25 0.51
CA ARG A 69 25.03 -19.75 -0.75
C ARG A 69 24.13 -18.76 -1.49
N MET A 70 22.82 -18.83 -1.24
CA MET A 70 21.84 -17.95 -1.87
C MET A 70 21.75 -16.61 -1.15
N THR A 71 21.84 -15.53 -1.92
CA THR A 71 21.58 -14.17 -1.47
C THR A 71 20.08 -13.89 -1.45
N LEU A 72 19.67 -12.89 -0.67
CA LEU A 72 18.28 -12.43 -0.67
C LEU A 72 17.83 -11.91 -2.05
N ASN A 73 18.74 -11.31 -2.83
CA ASN A 73 18.47 -10.92 -4.22
C ASN A 73 18.08 -12.11 -5.09
N GLU A 74 18.86 -13.20 -5.06
CA GLU A 74 18.54 -14.40 -5.83
C GLU A 74 17.24 -15.06 -5.38
N LEU A 75 16.96 -15.06 -4.07
CA LEU A 75 15.68 -15.54 -3.54
C LEU A 75 14.51 -14.68 -4.06
N TYR A 76 14.67 -13.36 -4.02
CA TYR A 76 13.63 -12.43 -4.44
C TYR A 76 13.37 -12.49 -5.95
N ASP A 77 14.41 -12.64 -6.76
CA ASP A 77 14.29 -12.79 -8.22
C ASP A 77 13.47 -14.05 -8.56
N ARG A 78 13.73 -15.18 -7.90
CA ARG A 78 12.88 -16.39 -8.03
C ARG A 78 11.45 -16.18 -7.56
N PHE A 79 11.27 -15.45 -6.46
CA PHE A 79 9.95 -15.17 -5.90
C PHE A 79 9.10 -14.32 -6.85
N ILE A 80 9.67 -13.25 -7.42
CA ILE A 80 8.92 -12.33 -8.29
C ILE A 80 8.63 -12.93 -9.67
N GLU A 81 9.48 -13.84 -10.17
CA GLU A 81 9.25 -14.59 -11.41
C GLU A 81 8.00 -15.48 -11.35
N GLN A 82 7.70 -16.06 -10.19
CA GLN A 82 6.54 -16.91 -9.99
C GLN A 82 5.21 -16.14 -9.86
N LYS A 83 5.25 -14.81 -9.81
CA LYS A 83 4.08 -13.94 -9.59
C LYS A 83 3.41 -13.51 -10.90
N TYR A 84 2.87 -14.49 -11.63
CA TYR A 84 2.14 -14.28 -12.89
C TYR A 84 0.78 -13.60 -12.71
N ASP A 85 0.20 -13.67 -11.52
CA ASP A 85 -1.13 -13.16 -11.16
C ASP A 85 -1.14 -11.67 -10.75
N LEU A 86 0.04 -11.04 -10.63
CA LEU A 86 0.13 -9.64 -10.25
C LEU A 86 -0.21 -8.72 -11.41
N LYS A 87 -1.02 -7.69 -11.13
CA LYS A 87 -1.23 -6.60 -12.10
C LYS A 87 0.11 -5.90 -12.40
N PRO A 88 0.34 -5.43 -13.65
CA PRO A 88 1.58 -4.79 -14.05
C PRO A 88 2.01 -3.64 -13.12
N SER A 89 1.08 -2.76 -12.74
CA SER A 89 1.38 -1.65 -11.83
C SER A 89 1.84 -2.10 -10.44
N THR A 90 1.32 -3.23 -9.94
CA THR A 90 1.72 -3.78 -8.65
C THR A 90 3.13 -4.33 -8.73
N LYS A 91 3.46 -5.05 -9.82
CA LYS A 91 4.80 -5.57 -10.07
C LYS A 91 5.83 -4.45 -10.21
N VAL A 92 5.51 -3.37 -10.94
CA VAL A 92 6.37 -2.18 -11.06
C VAL A 92 6.65 -1.56 -9.69
N ASN A 93 5.63 -1.38 -8.85
CA ASN A 93 5.83 -0.83 -7.50
C ASN A 93 6.68 -1.76 -6.63
N TYR A 94 6.46 -3.07 -6.68
CA TYR A 94 7.25 -4.04 -5.95
C TYR A 94 8.73 -3.97 -6.36
N LEU A 95 9.01 -4.06 -7.66
CA LEU A 95 10.37 -3.96 -8.19
C LEU A 95 11.02 -2.63 -7.82
N TYR A 96 10.30 -1.51 -7.90
CA TYR A 96 10.82 -0.22 -7.48
C TYR A 96 11.24 -0.24 -6.00
N MET A 97 10.35 -0.66 -5.10
CA MET A 97 10.63 -0.69 -3.66
C MET A 97 11.80 -1.62 -3.34
N TYR A 98 11.80 -2.82 -3.92
CA TYR A 98 12.89 -3.76 -3.70
C TYR A 98 14.23 -3.25 -4.25
N ASN A 99 14.24 -2.73 -5.47
CA ASN A 99 15.47 -2.26 -6.13
C ASN A 99 16.06 -1.02 -5.46
N HIS A 100 15.21 -0.16 -4.89
CA HIS A 100 15.65 1.05 -4.21
C HIS A 100 16.15 0.75 -2.80
N PHE A 101 15.34 0.05 -1.99
CA PHE A 101 15.60 -0.09 -0.54
C PHE A 101 16.38 -1.36 -0.16
N VAL A 102 16.14 -2.48 -0.85
CA VAL A 102 16.65 -3.79 -0.45
C VAL A 102 17.86 -4.19 -1.27
N ARG A 103 17.73 -4.22 -2.61
CA ARG A 103 18.71 -4.77 -3.54
C ARG A 103 20.14 -4.23 -3.37
N PRO A 104 20.37 -2.90 -3.17
CA PRO A 104 21.72 -2.35 -3.14
C PRO A 104 22.50 -2.74 -1.87
N THR A 105 21.80 -2.97 -0.76
CA THR A 105 22.39 -3.20 0.56
C THR A 105 21.98 -4.56 1.15
N PHE A 106 20.81 -4.64 1.79
CA PHE A 106 20.35 -5.81 2.54
C PHE A 106 20.19 -7.05 1.67
N GLY A 107 19.79 -6.88 0.41
CA GLY A 107 19.60 -7.92 -0.60
C GLY A 107 20.86 -8.75 -0.93
N LYS A 108 22.05 -8.21 -0.67
CA LYS A 108 23.33 -8.90 -0.90
C LYS A 108 23.68 -9.92 0.18
N ARG A 109 22.93 -9.97 1.29
CA ARG A 109 23.18 -10.89 2.40
C ARG A 109 22.70 -12.30 2.04
N LEU A 110 23.42 -13.29 2.55
CA LEU A 110 23.05 -14.71 2.42
C LEU A 110 21.84 -15.03 3.30
N ILE A 111 20.82 -15.69 2.75
CA ILE A 111 19.55 -15.93 3.44
C ILE A 111 19.74 -16.76 4.71
N GLY A 112 20.65 -17.74 4.70
CA GLY A 112 20.98 -18.56 5.87
C GLY A 112 21.69 -17.81 7.00
N LYS A 113 22.13 -16.56 6.76
CA LYS A 113 22.79 -15.70 7.76
C LYS A 113 21.90 -14.55 8.24
N ILE A 114 20.74 -14.33 7.63
CA ILE A 114 19.82 -13.27 8.02
C ILE A 114 19.03 -13.73 9.25
N LYS A 115 19.20 -13.02 10.36
CA LYS A 115 18.41 -13.24 11.59
C LYS A 115 17.29 -12.24 11.71
N TYR A 116 16.33 -12.53 12.58
CA TYR A 116 15.28 -11.59 12.98
C TYR A 116 15.83 -10.20 13.36
N SER A 117 16.90 -10.17 14.18
CA SER A 117 17.56 -8.93 14.60
C SER A 117 18.14 -8.12 13.43
N ASP A 118 18.60 -8.79 12.38
CA ASP A 118 19.13 -8.12 11.17
C ASP A 118 18.01 -7.43 10.40
N VAL A 119 16.88 -8.11 10.22
CA VAL A 119 15.69 -7.55 9.55
C VAL A 119 15.15 -6.38 10.37
N LYS A 120 15.05 -6.53 11.69
CA LYS A 120 14.61 -5.47 12.60
C LYS A 120 15.50 -4.22 12.50
N LYS A 121 16.82 -4.39 12.53
CA LYS A 121 17.77 -3.28 12.36
C LYS A 121 17.62 -2.62 10.99
N PHE A 122 17.41 -3.41 9.93
CA PHE A 122 17.18 -2.88 8.59
C PHE A 122 15.87 -2.07 8.50
N TYR A 123 14.79 -2.53 9.13
CA TYR A 123 13.50 -1.83 9.12
C TYR A 123 13.58 -0.50 9.85
N TYR A 124 14.23 -0.45 11.01
CA TYR A 124 14.45 0.83 11.72
C TYR A 124 15.33 1.77 10.92
N ARG A 125 16.33 1.28 10.19
CA ARG A 125 17.16 2.11 9.32
C ARG A 125 16.32 2.80 8.24
N ILE A 126 15.37 2.11 7.63
CA ILE A 126 14.47 2.70 6.64
C ILE A 126 13.59 3.80 7.26
N ILE A 127 13.09 3.59 8.48
CA ILE A 127 12.25 4.61 9.13
C ILE A 127 13.08 5.82 9.57
N LEU A 128 14.21 5.59 10.24
CA LEU A 128 14.98 6.63 10.92
C LEU A 128 15.96 7.37 10.00
N ASP A 129 16.70 6.64 9.15
CA ASP A 129 17.79 7.23 8.36
C ASP A 129 17.28 7.78 7.02
N GLU A 130 16.21 7.19 6.48
CA GLU A 130 15.61 7.59 5.21
C GLU A 130 14.30 8.37 5.38
N GLU A 131 13.90 8.67 6.63
CA GLU A 131 12.68 9.41 7.02
C GLU A 131 11.41 8.90 6.31
N MET A 132 11.35 7.59 6.07
CA MET A 132 10.28 7.00 5.27
C MET A 132 9.02 6.78 6.09
N LYS A 133 7.87 7.10 5.48
CA LYS A 133 6.55 6.83 6.05
C LYS A 133 6.32 5.33 6.26
N ALA A 134 5.60 5.01 7.32
CA ALA A 134 5.12 3.69 7.72
C ALA A 134 4.63 2.78 6.56
N ASN A 135 3.88 3.33 5.60
CA ASN A 135 3.36 2.59 4.43
C ASN A 135 4.45 2.04 3.49
N THR A 136 5.59 2.72 3.40
CA THR A 136 6.72 2.23 2.58
C THR A 136 7.29 0.97 3.21
N LEU A 137 7.44 0.96 4.53
CA LEU A 137 7.92 -0.21 5.24
C LEU A 137 6.95 -1.38 5.12
N ASP A 138 5.66 -1.13 5.28
CA ASP A 138 4.61 -2.15 5.08
C ASP A 138 4.64 -2.73 3.65
N SER A 139 4.90 -1.88 2.64
CA SER A 139 5.09 -2.31 1.24
C SER A 139 6.33 -3.18 1.05
N ILE A 140 7.45 -2.85 1.70
CA ILE A 140 8.67 -3.68 1.68
C ILE A 140 8.44 -5.01 2.39
N HIS A 141 7.79 -4.99 3.56
CA HIS A 141 7.47 -6.19 4.32
C HIS A 141 6.53 -7.14 3.57
N THR A 142 5.51 -6.59 2.90
CA THR A 142 4.57 -7.36 2.07
C THR A 142 5.26 -8.12 0.93
N GLN A 143 6.48 -7.73 0.56
CA GLN A 143 7.30 -8.42 -0.43
C GLN A 143 8.31 -9.39 0.21
N LEU A 144 9.01 -8.93 1.25
CA LEU A 144 10.05 -9.72 1.92
C LEU A 144 9.46 -10.90 2.68
N HIS A 145 8.34 -10.71 3.38
CA HIS A 145 7.74 -11.77 4.18
C HIS A 145 7.32 -12.97 3.32
N PRO A 146 6.55 -12.81 2.22
CA PRO A 146 6.25 -13.94 1.34
C PRO A 146 7.48 -14.56 0.66
N ALA A 147 8.50 -13.77 0.31
CA ALA A 147 9.74 -14.29 -0.27
C ALA A 147 10.48 -15.20 0.72
N PHE A 148 10.59 -14.79 1.99
CA PHE A 148 11.14 -15.65 3.04
C PHE A 148 10.23 -16.83 3.38
N GLN A 149 8.91 -16.68 3.31
CA GLN A 149 8.00 -17.82 3.46
C GLN A 149 8.18 -18.85 2.35
N MET A 150 8.42 -18.43 1.11
CA MET A 150 8.78 -19.34 0.02
C MET A 150 10.04 -20.12 0.36
N ALA A 151 11.09 -19.46 0.86
CA ALA A 151 12.31 -20.12 1.30
C ALA A 151 12.09 -21.12 2.45
N VAL A 152 11.14 -20.86 3.36
CA VAL A 152 10.77 -21.81 4.41
C VAL A 152 10.05 -23.03 3.82
N ARG A 153 9.09 -22.82 2.92
CA ARG A 153 8.35 -23.90 2.25
C ARG A 153 9.25 -24.79 1.39
N ASP A 154 10.27 -24.20 0.78
CA ASP A 154 11.27 -24.91 -0.04
C ASP A 154 12.35 -25.59 0.81
N GLY A 155 12.23 -25.56 2.15
CA GLY A 155 13.20 -26.15 3.07
C GLY A 155 14.56 -25.45 3.09
N LEU A 156 14.67 -24.22 2.57
CA LEU A 156 15.92 -23.44 2.65
C LEU A 156 16.10 -22.85 4.05
N LEU A 157 15.00 -22.40 4.66
CA LEU A 157 14.99 -21.82 5.98
C LEU A 157 14.08 -22.59 6.92
N ARG A 158 14.48 -22.66 8.19
CA ARG A 158 13.68 -23.30 9.24
C ARG A 158 12.52 -22.42 9.71
N GLN A 159 12.74 -21.11 9.73
CA GLN A 159 11.81 -20.09 10.19
C GLN A 159 11.99 -18.85 9.33
N ASN A 160 10.91 -18.08 9.16
CA ASN A 160 10.98 -16.83 8.43
C ASN A 160 11.49 -15.72 9.37
N PRO A 161 12.62 -15.06 9.04
CA PRO A 161 13.21 -14.03 9.89
C PRO A 161 12.37 -12.75 10.00
N THR A 162 11.27 -12.64 9.26
CA THR A 162 10.37 -11.48 9.28
C THR A 162 9.09 -11.73 10.10
N ASP A 163 8.86 -12.95 10.56
CA ASP A 163 7.63 -13.32 11.28
C ASP A 163 7.45 -12.49 12.56
N GLY A 164 6.26 -11.91 12.74
CA GLY A 164 5.93 -11.08 13.91
C GLY A 164 6.55 -9.67 13.94
N LEU A 165 7.50 -9.36 13.05
CA LEU A 165 8.26 -8.12 13.11
C LEU A 165 7.40 -6.87 12.90
N MET A 166 6.48 -6.87 11.94
CA MET A 166 5.60 -5.72 11.72
C MET A 166 4.66 -5.47 12.89
N ALA A 167 4.18 -6.52 13.56
CA ALA A 167 3.33 -6.36 14.74
C ALA A 167 4.09 -5.72 15.91
N GLU A 168 5.39 -6.00 16.04
CA GLU A 168 6.26 -5.34 17.02
C GLU A 168 6.49 -3.86 16.66
N ILE A 169 6.83 -3.57 15.40
CA ILE A 169 7.13 -2.21 14.95
C ILE A 169 5.89 -1.31 15.04
N LYS A 170 4.71 -1.79 14.63
CA LYS A 170 3.44 -1.04 14.72
C LYS A 170 3.06 -0.65 16.15
N LYS A 171 3.60 -1.33 17.17
CA LYS A 171 3.40 -0.99 18.59
C LYS A 171 4.45 -0.03 19.15
N SER A 172 5.51 0.26 18.39
CA SER A 172 6.59 1.13 18.86
C SER A 172 6.23 2.60 18.68
N HIS A 173 6.79 3.49 19.51
CA HIS A 173 6.62 4.94 19.38
C HIS A 173 7.15 5.54 18.08
N ILE A 174 7.95 4.78 17.33
CA ILE A 174 8.50 5.19 16.03
C ILE A 174 7.44 5.06 14.93
N TRP A 175 6.41 4.25 15.17
CA TRP A 175 5.31 4.12 14.23
C TRP A 175 4.31 5.26 14.42
N GLU A 176 4.34 6.20 13.48
CA GLU A 176 3.32 7.24 13.37
C GLU A 176 2.21 6.76 12.43
N ASP A 177 1.02 6.52 12.98
CA ASP A 177 -0.18 6.47 12.17
C ASP A 177 -0.50 7.87 11.66
N ASN A 178 -0.72 7.98 10.35
CA ASN A 178 -1.14 9.23 9.72
C ASN A 178 -2.57 9.05 9.21
N PRO A 179 -3.57 9.14 10.11
CA PRO A 179 -4.97 9.01 9.74
C PRO A 179 -5.35 10.11 8.75
N ARG A 180 -6.20 9.78 7.78
CA ARG A 180 -6.70 10.74 6.81
C ARG A 180 -7.93 11.40 7.40
N HIS A 181 -7.83 12.65 7.79
CA HIS A 181 -8.99 13.38 8.30
C HIS A 181 -9.83 13.95 7.14
N ALA A 182 -11.14 13.98 7.35
CA ALA A 182 -12.06 14.73 6.48
C ALA A 182 -11.85 16.24 6.66
N LEU A 183 -12.19 17.01 5.62
CA LEU A 183 -12.31 18.46 5.77
C LEU A 183 -13.52 18.77 6.67
N THR A 184 -13.36 19.71 7.60
CA THR A 184 -14.48 20.23 8.37
C THR A 184 -15.45 20.99 7.45
N ILE A 185 -16.71 21.16 7.87
CA ILE A 185 -17.70 21.92 7.08
C ILE A 185 -17.21 23.35 6.77
N PRO A 186 -16.65 24.12 7.74
CA PRO A 186 -16.07 25.43 7.44
C PRO A 186 -14.92 25.38 6.43
N GLN A 187 -14.00 24.43 6.55
CA GLN A 187 -12.87 24.28 5.62
C GLN A 187 -13.33 23.92 4.21
N GLN A 188 -14.27 22.97 4.10
CA GLN A 188 -14.86 22.59 2.82
C GLN A 188 -15.56 23.78 2.14
N LYS A 189 -16.35 24.53 2.90
CA LYS A 189 -17.05 25.72 2.39
C LYS A 189 -16.05 26.78 1.94
N ALA A 190 -15.09 27.12 2.78
CA ALA A 190 -14.06 28.10 2.46
C ALA A 190 -13.27 27.75 1.19
N PHE A 191 -12.90 26.47 1.05
CA PHE A 191 -12.23 25.98 -0.15
C PHE A 191 -13.09 26.16 -1.41
N MET A 192 -14.35 25.71 -1.38
CA MET A 192 -15.25 25.79 -2.53
C MET A 192 -15.57 27.24 -2.90
N ASP A 193 -15.79 28.11 -1.92
CA ASP A 193 -16.03 29.53 -2.13
C ASP A 193 -14.82 30.21 -2.77
N TYR A 194 -13.60 29.86 -2.31
CA TYR A 194 -12.36 30.35 -2.90
C TYR A 194 -12.21 29.95 -4.37
N LEU A 195 -12.45 28.69 -4.71
CA LEU A 195 -12.39 28.21 -6.11
C LEU A 195 -13.38 28.94 -7.02
N LYS A 196 -14.60 29.20 -6.54
CA LYS A 196 -15.65 29.90 -7.29
C LYS A 196 -15.33 31.38 -7.49
N ALA A 197 -14.76 32.03 -6.48
CA ALA A 197 -14.44 33.46 -6.51
C ALA A 197 -13.25 33.80 -7.44
N HIS A 198 -12.34 32.86 -7.66
CA HIS A 198 -11.08 33.11 -8.37
C HIS A 198 -11.07 32.47 -9.76
N ARG A 199 -11.01 33.32 -10.79
CA ARG A 199 -11.09 32.92 -12.22
C ARG A 199 -10.10 31.81 -12.61
N GLU A 200 -8.89 31.79 -12.04
CA GLU A 200 -7.88 30.76 -12.35
C GLU A 200 -8.26 29.36 -11.86
N TYR A 201 -9.17 29.26 -10.89
CA TYR A 201 -9.59 27.99 -10.28
C TYR A 201 -10.99 27.53 -10.71
N GLN A 202 -11.78 28.40 -11.35
CA GLN A 202 -13.17 28.10 -11.74
C GLN A 202 -13.30 26.84 -12.61
N GLY A 203 -12.34 26.58 -13.51
CA GLY A 203 -12.33 25.36 -14.34
C GLY A 203 -12.16 24.05 -13.54
N TRP A 204 -11.76 24.12 -12.27
CA TRP A 204 -11.65 22.95 -11.39
C TRP A 204 -12.89 22.74 -10.50
N VAL A 205 -13.83 23.69 -10.47
CA VAL A 205 -15.04 23.61 -9.63
C VAL A 205 -15.90 22.38 -9.99
N PRO A 206 -16.16 22.06 -11.27
CA PRO A 206 -16.98 20.89 -11.61
C PRO A 206 -16.40 19.59 -11.08
N ILE A 207 -15.13 19.29 -11.37
CA ILE A 207 -14.49 18.03 -10.94
C ILE A 207 -14.40 17.90 -9.41
N ILE A 208 -14.14 19.00 -8.70
CA ILE A 208 -14.08 19.00 -7.23
C ILE A 208 -15.48 18.80 -6.64
N THR A 209 -16.51 19.42 -7.22
CA THR A 209 -17.91 19.23 -6.83
C THR A 209 -18.35 17.79 -7.01
N VAL A 210 -18.03 17.17 -8.15
CA VAL A 210 -18.35 15.76 -8.40
C VAL A 210 -17.64 14.85 -7.40
N LEU A 211 -16.35 15.08 -7.10
CA LEU A 211 -15.63 14.28 -6.10
C LEU A 211 -16.26 14.38 -4.71
N LEU A 212 -16.65 15.58 -4.29
CA LEU A 212 -17.29 15.84 -2.99
C LEU A 212 -18.74 15.35 -2.91
N GLY A 213 -19.48 15.37 -4.02
CA GLY A 213 -20.89 15.00 -4.05
C GLY A 213 -21.17 13.52 -4.35
N THR A 214 -20.15 12.75 -4.77
CA THR A 214 -20.31 11.34 -5.16
C THR A 214 -19.39 10.38 -4.41
N GLY A 215 -18.33 10.89 -3.79
CA GLY A 215 -17.31 10.06 -3.15
C GLY A 215 -16.54 9.16 -4.11
N MET A 216 -16.55 9.41 -5.41
CA MET A 216 -15.80 8.61 -6.39
C MET A 216 -14.29 8.66 -6.15
N ARG A 217 -13.58 7.58 -6.47
CA ARG A 217 -12.10 7.65 -6.51
C ARG A 217 -11.68 8.55 -7.66
N ILE A 218 -10.56 9.25 -7.53
CA ILE A 218 -10.09 10.21 -8.56
C ILE A 218 -10.00 9.60 -9.97
N GLY A 219 -9.52 8.37 -10.10
CA GLY A 219 -9.47 7.68 -11.40
C GLY A 219 -10.85 7.27 -11.92
N GLU A 220 -11.82 6.98 -11.04
CA GLU A 220 -13.22 6.75 -11.45
C GLU A 220 -13.83 8.07 -11.96
N CYS A 221 -13.60 9.18 -11.25
CA CYS A 221 -14.14 10.49 -11.61
C CYS A 221 -13.55 10.99 -12.95
N ILE A 222 -12.23 10.99 -13.08
CA ILE A 222 -11.54 11.39 -14.33
C ILE A 222 -11.91 10.49 -15.50
N GLY A 223 -12.18 9.21 -15.24
CA GLY A 223 -12.55 8.25 -16.28
C GLY A 223 -13.96 8.46 -16.84
N LEU A 224 -14.85 9.15 -16.12
CA LEU A 224 -16.24 9.33 -16.54
C LEU A 224 -16.38 9.76 -17.99
N ARG A 225 -17.36 9.20 -18.68
CA ARG A 225 -17.76 9.60 -20.03
C ARG A 225 -19.19 10.11 -20.01
N TRP A 226 -19.56 10.83 -21.07
CA TRP A 226 -20.97 11.22 -21.29
C TRP A 226 -21.90 10.00 -21.33
N ASP A 227 -21.44 8.88 -21.88
CA ASP A 227 -22.18 7.62 -21.94
C ASP A 227 -22.48 6.98 -20.57
N ASP A 228 -21.79 7.41 -19.51
CA ASP A 228 -21.96 6.86 -18.16
C ASP A 228 -22.96 7.66 -17.30
N LEU A 229 -23.55 8.74 -17.85
CA LEU A 229 -24.47 9.65 -17.17
C LEU A 229 -25.90 9.49 -17.70
N ASP A 230 -26.83 9.11 -16.81
CA ASP A 230 -28.27 9.13 -17.08
C ASP A 230 -28.86 10.40 -16.43
N PHE A 231 -28.98 11.48 -17.20
CA PHE A 231 -29.49 12.77 -16.73
C PHE A 231 -30.99 12.73 -16.40
N GLU A 232 -31.77 11.89 -17.08
CA GLU A 232 -33.21 11.74 -16.82
C GLU A 232 -33.45 11.10 -15.46
N LYS A 233 -32.74 10.02 -15.16
CA LYS A 233 -32.85 9.31 -13.87
C LYS A 233 -31.94 9.89 -12.79
N ARG A 234 -31.07 10.84 -13.15
CA ARG A 234 -30.04 11.41 -12.27
C ARG A 234 -29.13 10.35 -11.67
N ILE A 235 -28.56 9.47 -12.51
CA ILE A 235 -27.70 8.36 -12.09
C ILE A 235 -26.35 8.40 -12.82
N ILE A 236 -25.28 8.19 -12.06
CA ILE A 236 -23.92 8.01 -12.58
C ILE A 236 -23.57 6.52 -12.52
N SER A 237 -23.16 5.95 -13.65
CA SER A 237 -22.70 4.56 -13.76
C SER A 237 -21.19 4.45 -13.59
N VAL A 238 -20.72 4.06 -12.41
CA VAL A 238 -19.29 3.86 -12.15
C VAL A 238 -18.91 2.43 -12.55
N ASN A 239 -18.31 2.26 -13.73
CA ASN A 239 -18.04 0.93 -14.30
C ASN A 239 -16.60 0.71 -14.82
N HIS A 240 -15.76 1.76 -14.81
CA HIS A 240 -14.35 1.74 -15.22
C HIS A 240 -13.54 2.77 -14.42
N THR A 241 -12.21 2.74 -14.54
CA THR A 241 -11.31 3.67 -13.86
C THR A 241 -10.15 4.05 -14.79
N PHE A 242 -9.85 5.34 -14.84
CA PHE A 242 -8.69 5.89 -15.49
C PHE A 242 -7.42 5.66 -14.66
N ILE A 243 -6.38 5.14 -15.31
CA ILE A 243 -5.08 4.86 -14.72
C ILE A 243 -4.02 5.57 -15.55
N TYR A 244 -3.19 6.37 -14.89
CA TYR A 244 -1.99 6.94 -15.49
C TYR A 244 -0.76 6.51 -14.71
N ARG A 245 0.01 5.57 -15.27
CA ARG A 245 1.17 4.97 -14.61
C ARG A 245 2.25 4.57 -15.62
N PRO A 246 3.51 4.47 -15.18
CA PRO A 246 4.57 3.91 -16.01
C PRO A 246 4.26 2.47 -16.41
N ASP A 247 4.47 2.16 -17.68
CA ASP A 247 4.50 0.79 -18.21
C ASP A 247 5.81 0.07 -17.86
N GLU A 248 6.00 -1.15 -18.37
CA GLU A 248 7.23 -1.92 -18.14
C GLU A 248 8.49 -1.21 -18.68
N ASN A 249 8.33 -0.34 -19.68
CA ASN A 249 9.39 0.49 -20.27
C ASN A 249 9.60 1.83 -19.55
N ARG A 250 8.94 2.03 -18.39
CA ARG A 250 8.96 3.26 -17.58
C ARG A 250 8.36 4.49 -18.27
N LYS A 251 7.64 4.31 -19.37
CA LYS A 251 6.90 5.39 -20.02
C LYS A 251 5.53 5.49 -19.37
N SER A 252 5.13 6.68 -18.92
CA SER A 252 3.78 6.88 -18.39
C SER A 252 2.75 6.72 -19.50
N VAL A 253 1.85 5.75 -19.36
CA VAL A 253 0.78 5.45 -20.31
C VAL A 253 -0.56 5.63 -19.62
N LYS A 254 -1.54 6.11 -20.39
CA LYS A 254 -2.95 6.22 -19.97
C LYS A 254 -3.64 4.90 -20.30
N HIS A 255 -4.40 4.37 -19.35
CA HIS A 255 -5.16 3.15 -19.50
C HIS A 255 -6.54 3.27 -18.85
N ILE A 256 -7.52 2.59 -19.42
CA ILE A 256 -8.82 2.35 -18.79
C ILE A 256 -8.85 0.91 -18.29
N SER A 257 -9.19 0.74 -17.01
CA SER A 257 -9.36 -0.58 -16.42
C SER A 257 -10.74 -0.71 -15.80
N THR A 258 -11.33 -1.90 -15.88
CA THR A 258 -12.55 -2.17 -15.11
C THR A 258 -12.21 -2.31 -13.62
N PRO A 259 -13.12 -1.94 -12.70
CA PRO A 259 -12.91 -2.09 -11.27
C PRO A 259 -12.53 -3.53 -10.93
N LYS A 260 -11.59 -3.70 -10.00
CA LYS A 260 -11.04 -5.03 -9.63
C LYS A 260 -12.08 -5.95 -9.00
N THR A 261 -13.18 -5.40 -8.47
CA THR A 261 -14.20 -6.11 -7.70
C THR A 261 -15.58 -5.77 -8.24
N ILE A 262 -16.52 -6.69 -8.08
CA ILE A 262 -17.94 -6.48 -8.42
C ILE A 262 -18.48 -5.25 -7.67
N SER A 263 -18.08 -5.09 -6.39
CA SER A 263 -18.43 -3.93 -5.55
C SER A 263 -17.92 -2.59 -6.10
N GLY A 264 -16.92 -2.61 -6.99
CA GLY A 264 -16.43 -1.40 -7.64
C GLY A 264 -17.35 -0.92 -8.76
N ARG A 265 -18.20 -1.80 -9.33
CA ARG A 265 -19.25 -1.42 -10.28
C ARG A 265 -20.50 -1.03 -9.51
N ARG A 266 -20.91 0.23 -9.61
CA ARG A 266 -22.03 0.77 -8.86
C ARG A 266 -22.70 1.93 -9.57
N THR A 267 -23.92 2.23 -9.17
CA THR A 267 -24.66 3.42 -9.57
C THR A 267 -24.70 4.42 -8.41
N ILE A 268 -24.48 5.70 -8.70
CA ILE A 268 -24.52 6.78 -7.71
C ILE A 268 -25.61 7.77 -8.13
N PRO A 269 -26.63 8.03 -7.30
CA PRO A 269 -27.60 9.11 -7.55
C PRO A 269 -26.93 10.49 -7.54
N MET A 270 -27.37 11.39 -8.42
CA MET A 270 -26.88 12.78 -8.46
C MET A 270 -27.70 13.65 -7.51
N ILE A 271 -27.00 14.36 -6.63
CA ILE A 271 -27.54 15.56 -5.97
C ILE A 271 -27.55 16.75 -6.94
N ASP A 272 -28.31 17.78 -6.64
CA ASP A 272 -28.50 18.94 -7.54
C ASP A 272 -27.16 19.63 -7.86
N GLU A 273 -26.25 19.73 -6.89
CA GLU A 273 -24.92 20.32 -7.09
C GLU A 273 -24.08 19.52 -8.07
N VAL A 274 -24.18 18.19 -8.05
CA VAL A 274 -23.45 17.31 -8.98
C VAL A 274 -24.07 17.39 -10.37
N PHE A 275 -25.39 17.42 -10.47
CA PHE A 275 -26.10 17.59 -11.73
C PHE A 275 -25.72 18.93 -12.38
N ASN A 276 -25.73 20.03 -11.62
CA ASN A 276 -25.35 21.35 -12.10
C ASN A 276 -23.87 21.41 -12.49
N ALA A 277 -22.97 20.79 -11.72
CA ALA A 277 -21.57 20.67 -12.10
C ALA A 277 -21.40 19.96 -13.45
N PHE A 278 -22.25 18.98 -13.75
CA PHE A 278 -22.23 18.33 -15.06
C PHE A 278 -22.70 19.22 -16.20
N LEU A 279 -23.70 20.08 -15.95
CA LEU A 279 -24.15 21.09 -16.92
C LEU A 279 -23.09 22.17 -17.14
N ASP A 280 -22.44 22.64 -16.08
CA ASP A 280 -21.38 23.65 -16.19
C ASP A 280 -20.23 23.16 -17.06
N GLU A 281 -19.79 21.91 -16.88
CA GLU A 281 -18.76 21.32 -17.74
C GLU A 281 -19.24 21.17 -19.20
N TYR A 282 -20.51 20.83 -19.42
CA TYR A 282 -21.07 20.75 -20.78
C TYR A 282 -20.95 22.10 -21.51
N GLU A 283 -21.29 23.20 -20.83
CA GLU A 283 -21.17 24.55 -21.38
C GLU A 283 -19.70 24.95 -21.60
N ILE A 284 -18.79 24.53 -20.71
CA ILE A 284 -17.35 24.71 -20.90
C ILE A 284 -16.89 23.98 -22.17
N GLN A 285 -17.30 22.72 -22.37
CA GLN A 285 -16.92 21.91 -23.53
C GLN A 285 -17.49 22.42 -24.85
N LYS A 286 -18.69 23.01 -24.85
CA LYS A 286 -19.19 23.72 -26.04
C LYS A 286 -18.24 24.85 -26.48
N CYS A 287 -17.55 25.48 -25.54
CA CYS A 287 -16.62 26.57 -25.83
C CYS A 287 -15.22 26.08 -26.22
N ILE A 288 -14.69 25.03 -25.56
CA ILE A 288 -13.31 24.57 -25.75
C ILE A 288 -13.16 23.32 -26.63
N GLY A 289 -14.27 22.67 -26.97
CA GLY A 289 -14.33 21.38 -27.67
C GLY A 289 -14.57 20.20 -26.73
N PHE A 290 -15.24 19.18 -27.28
CA PHE A 290 -15.45 17.89 -26.61
C PHE A 290 -14.19 17.01 -26.69
N SER A 291 -14.19 15.92 -25.92
CA SER A 291 -13.10 14.94 -25.94
C SER A 291 -12.80 14.42 -27.34
N SER A 292 -11.51 14.40 -27.71
CA SER A 292 -11.00 13.82 -28.95
C SER A 292 -10.10 12.61 -28.70
N GLU A 293 -9.90 12.24 -27.43
CA GLU A 293 -8.99 11.18 -27.01
C GLU A 293 -9.73 9.84 -26.88
N GLU A 294 -9.15 8.79 -27.47
CA GLU A 294 -9.59 7.41 -27.29
C GLU A 294 -8.53 6.63 -26.52
N ILE A 295 -8.94 5.91 -25.47
CA ILE A 295 -8.04 5.15 -24.58
C ILE A 295 -8.63 3.77 -24.37
N ASP A 296 -7.92 2.72 -24.82
CA ASP A 296 -8.36 1.33 -24.68
C ASP A 296 -9.80 1.07 -25.21
N GLY A 297 -10.21 1.77 -26.27
CA GLY A 297 -11.55 1.68 -26.87
C GLY A 297 -12.64 2.52 -26.18
N TYR A 298 -12.28 3.33 -25.19
CA TYR A 298 -13.16 4.29 -24.53
C TYR A 298 -12.93 5.69 -25.10
N SER A 299 -14.01 6.41 -25.43
CA SER A 299 -14.02 7.78 -25.95
C SER A 299 -15.02 8.66 -25.16
N ASN A 300 -15.32 9.88 -25.62
CA ASN A 300 -16.33 10.77 -25.02
C ASN A 300 -16.10 11.09 -23.54
N PHE A 301 -14.83 11.21 -23.13
CA PHE A 301 -14.49 11.52 -21.75
C PHE A 301 -15.06 12.87 -21.31
N PHE A 302 -15.53 12.90 -20.07
CA PHE A 302 -16.22 14.02 -19.47
C PHE A 302 -15.27 15.09 -18.95
N PHE A 303 -14.12 14.73 -18.37
CA PHE A 303 -13.17 15.71 -17.81
C PHE A 303 -11.93 15.84 -18.70
N VAL A 304 -11.91 16.88 -19.54
CA VAL A 304 -10.84 17.09 -20.54
C VAL A 304 -10.20 18.47 -20.46
N THR A 305 -8.95 18.54 -20.89
CA THR A 305 -8.22 19.79 -21.10
C THR A 305 -8.76 20.54 -22.31
N ALA A 306 -8.39 21.82 -22.46
CA ALA A 306 -8.68 22.62 -23.65
C ALA A 306 -8.12 22.05 -24.98
N THR A 307 -7.27 21.02 -24.91
CA THR A 307 -6.76 20.30 -26.08
C THR A 307 -7.55 19.01 -26.37
N GLY A 308 -8.64 18.75 -25.66
CA GLY A 308 -9.50 17.56 -25.84
C GLY A 308 -8.98 16.28 -25.18
N THR A 309 -7.89 16.36 -24.41
CA THR A 309 -7.29 15.18 -23.74
C THR A 309 -7.74 15.06 -22.29
N VAL A 310 -7.86 13.84 -21.78
CA VAL A 310 -8.30 13.55 -20.40
C VAL A 310 -7.36 14.17 -19.37
N TYR A 311 -7.93 14.81 -18.35
CA TYR A 311 -7.16 15.34 -17.22
C TYR A 311 -6.35 14.24 -16.52
N LEU A 312 -5.16 14.60 -16.03
CA LEU A 312 -4.36 13.69 -15.22
C LEU A 312 -4.74 13.83 -13.73
N PRO A 313 -4.80 12.73 -12.95
CA PRO A 313 -5.05 12.80 -11.51
C PRO A 313 -4.13 13.76 -10.75
N ASN A 314 -2.86 13.83 -11.16
CA ASN A 314 -1.88 14.74 -10.56
C ASN A 314 -2.14 16.21 -10.90
N ALA A 315 -2.83 16.52 -12.00
CA ALA A 315 -3.23 17.89 -12.31
C ALA A 315 -4.26 18.40 -11.29
N VAL A 316 -5.25 17.56 -10.96
CA VAL A 316 -6.26 17.87 -9.94
C VAL A 316 -5.61 18.08 -8.56
N ASN A 317 -4.70 17.20 -8.14
CA ASN A 317 -4.01 17.37 -6.85
C ASN A 317 -3.12 18.62 -6.83
N ARG A 318 -2.46 18.97 -7.95
CA ARG A 318 -1.70 20.23 -8.04
C ARG A 318 -2.60 21.46 -7.99
N ALA A 319 -3.78 21.41 -8.60
CA ALA A 319 -4.76 22.48 -8.54
C ALA A 319 -5.28 22.67 -7.10
N ILE A 320 -5.60 21.57 -6.41
CA ILE A 320 -5.97 21.59 -4.98
C ILE A 320 -4.88 22.26 -4.14
N GLU A 321 -3.62 21.82 -4.30
CA GLU A 321 -2.52 22.37 -3.49
C GLU A 321 -2.28 23.86 -3.77
N ARG A 322 -2.33 24.28 -5.04
CA ARG A 322 -2.20 25.70 -5.40
C ARG A 322 -3.31 26.55 -4.77
N ALA A 323 -4.56 26.13 -4.93
CA ALA A 323 -5.71 26.85 -4.36
C ALA A 323 -5.64 26.91 -2.84
N ARG A 324 -5.26 25.80 -2.18
CA ARG A 324 -5.08 25.73 -0.73
C ARG A 324 -4.00 26.70 -0.24
N VAL A 325 -2.82 26.69 -0.87
CA VAL A 325 -1.71 27.58 -0.50
C VAL A 325 -2.10 29.04 -0.67
N ALA A 326 -2.75 29.38 -1.78
CA ALA A 326 -3.20 30.73 -2.07
C ALA A 326 -4.27 31.20 -1.06
N TYR A 327 -5.31 30.38 -0.82
CA TYR A 327 -6.32 30.65 0.20
C TYR A 327 -5.70 30.87 1.58
N ASN A 328 -4.85 29.97 2.06
CA ASN A 328 -4.28 30.07 3.40
C ASN A 328 -3.43 31.34 3.55
N LYS A 329 -2.71 31.75 2.51
CA LYS A 329 -1.95 33.00 2.53
C LYS A 329 -2.88 34.20 2.71
N GLU A 330 -3.93 34.29 1.90
CA GLU A 330 -4.90 35.39 1.98
C GLU A 330 -5.67 35.39 3.30
N GLU A 331 -6.02 34.20 3.81
CA GLU A 331 -6.75 34.03 5.06
C GLU A 331 -5.92 34.44 6.28
N ILE A 332 -4.61 34.16 6.30
CA ILE A 332 -3.70 34.66 7.35
C ILE A 332 -3.66 36.19 7.33
N GLU A 333 -3.42 36.79 6.16
CA GLU A 333 -3.36 38.26 6.02
C GLU A 333 -4.68 38.94 6.39
N LYS A 334 -5.82 38.28 6.12
CA LYS A 334 -7.15 38.78 6.47
C LYS A 334 -7.44 38.64 7.97
N ALA A 335 -7.11 37.49 8.55
CA ALA A 335 -7.33 37.21 9.96
C ALA A 335 -6.52 38.14 10.87
N GLU A 336 -5.27 38.46 10.49
CA GLU A 336 -4.43 39.44 11.19
C GLU A 336 -5.06 40.84 11.19
N LYS A 337 -5.65 41.27 10.07
CA LYS A 337 -6.33 42.59 9.98
C LYS A 337 -7.64 42.63 10.78
N GLU A 338 -8.29 41.49 10.94
CA GLU A 338 -9.57 41.33 11.62
C GLU A 338 -9.42 40.93 13.10
N ASP A 339 -8.19 40.82 13.62
CA ASP A 339 -7.86 40.38 14.98
C ASP A 339 -8.59 39.08 15.39
N ARG A 340 -8.53 38.08 14.50
CA ARG A 340 -9.14 36.76 14.71
C ARG A 340 -8.18 35.63 14.35
N GLU A 341 -8.49 34.43 14.82
CA GLU A 341 -7.78 33.23 14.40
C GLU A 341 -8.08 32.90 12.91
N PRO A 342 -7.06 32.53 12.11
CA PRO A 342 -7.25 32.18 10.71
C PRO A 342 -7.86 30.79 10.55
N LEU A 343 -8.80 30.64 9.60
CA LEU A 343 -9.34 29.34 9.23
C LEU A 343 -8.38 28.63 8.26
N ILE A 344 -7.39 27.92 8.79
CA ILE A 344 -6.42 27.21 7.94
C ILE A 344 -7.02 25.94 7.33
N ILE A 345 -6.86 25.79 6.02
CA ILE A 345 -7.14 24.54 5.31
C ILE A 345 -5.89 23.65 5.36
N PRO A 346 -5.98 22.44 5.95
CA PRO A 346 -4.84 21.52 6.05
C PRO A 346 -4.46 20.98 4.67
N HIS A 347 -3.26 20.41 4.54
CA HIS A 347 -2.88 19.74 3.30
C HIS A 347 -3.81 18.54 3.03
N PHE A 348 -4.42 18.50 1.84
CA PHE A 348 -5.30 17.41 1.42
C PHE A 348 -5.16 17.13 -0.08
N SER A 349 -5.81 16.07 -0.54
CA SER A 349 -5.76 15.61 -1.94
C SER A 349 -7.15 15.16 -2.40
N ALA A 350 -7.31 14.83 -3.68
CA ALA A 350 -8.57 14.31 -4.20
C ALA A 350 -9.10 13.08 -3.44
N HIS A 351 -8.23 12.28 -2.83
CA HIS A 351 -8.65 11.14 -2.01
C HIS A 351 -9.25 11.57 -0.66
N HIS A 352 -8.84 12.72 -0.12
CA HIS A 352 -9.45 13.30 1.07
C HIS A 352 -10.85 13.83 0.79
N LEU A 353 -11.12 14.34 -0.43
CA LEU A 353 -12.49 14.73 -0.81
C LEU A 353 -13.47 13.54 -0.75
N ARG A 354 -13.03 12.37 -1.19
CA ARG A 354 -13.78 11.12 -1.03
C ARG A 354 -13.98 10.75 0.44
N HIS A 355 -12.96 10.96 1.28
CA HIS A 355 -13.06 10.75 2.73
C HIS A 355 -14.10 11.69 3.34
N THR A 356 -14.04 12.99 3.00
CA THR A 356 -15.01 13.99 3.41
C THR A 356 -16.43 13.59 3.01
N PHE A 357 -16.67 13.16 1.78
CA PHE A 357 -17.99 12.65 1.37
C PHE A 357 -18.44 11.48 2.25
N CYS A 358 -17.55 10.51 2.49
CA CYS A 358 -17.87 9.35 3.33
C CYS A 358 -18.23 9.76 4.76
N THR A 359 -17.50 10.70 5.35
CA THR A 359 -17.78 11.26 6.68
C THR A 359 -19.16 11.92 6.71
N ARG A 360 -19.47 12.79 5.75
CA ARG A 360 -20.79 13.45 5.64
C ARG A 360 -21.92 12.44 5.42
N LEU A 361 -21.65 11.38 4.66
CA LEU A 361 -22.61 10.29 4.45
C LEU A 361 -22.85 9.50 5.75
N CYS A 362 -21.79 9.17 6.50
CA CYS A 362 -21.89 8.51 7.82
C CYS A 362 -22.62 9.36 8.87
N GLU A 363 -22.60 10.68 8.75
CA GLU A 363 -23.34 11.58 9.65
C GLU A 363 -24.85 11.57 9.42
N ASN A 364 -25.27 11.23 8.20
CA ASN A 364 -26.67 11.27 7.74
C ASN A 364 -27.29 9.87 7.55
N GLU A 365 -26.48 8.83 7.39
CA GLU A 365 -26.92 7.45 7.21
C GLU A 365 -26.26 6.53 8.26
N SER A 366 -27.05 5.62 8.83
CA SER A 366 -26.58 4.66 9.84
C SER A 366 -26.39 3.25 9.28
N ASN A 367 -26.97 2.96 8.11
CA ASN A 367 -26.83 1.68 7.45
C ASN A 367 -25.48 1.55 6.74
N LEU A 368 -24.52 0.92 7.41
CA LEU A 368 -23.17 0.69 6.89
C LEU A 368 -23.14 -0.06 5.54
N LYS A 369 -24.15 -0.88 5.21
CA LYS A 369 -24.22 -1.59 3.92
C LYS A 369 -24.60 -0.65 2.77
N VAL A 370 -25.49 0.31 3.03
CA VAL A 370 -25.82 1.37 2.06
C VAL A 370 -24.59 2.22 1.80
N ILE A 371 -23.91 2.68 2.86
CA ILE A 371 -22.67 3.46 2.76
C ILE A 371 -21.58 2.68 2.03
N GLN A 372 -21.36 1.42 2.40
CA GLN A 372 -20.39 0.54 1.73
C GLN A 372 -20.68 0.42 0.22
N SER A 373 -21.96 0.28 -0.15
CA SER A 373 -22.41 0.17 -1.53
C SER A 373 -22.14 1.46 -2.31
N ILE A 374 -22.55 2.62 -1.78
CA ILE A 374 -22.33 3.94 -2.41
C ILE A 374 -20.83 4.22 -2.56
N MET A 375 -20.04 3.89 -1.55
CA MET A 375 -18.59 4.08 -1.60
C MET A 375 -17.91 3.08 -2.54
N GLY A 376 -18.46 1.89 -2.75
CA GLY A 376 -17.80 0.81 -3.48
C GLY A 376 -16.56 0.29 -2.73
N HIS A 377 -16.68 0.11 -1.41
CA HIS A 377 -15.68 -0.54 -0.59
C HIS A 377 -15.89 -2.06 -0.61
N SER A 378 -14.87 -2.81 -1.04
CA SER A 378 -14.92 -4.28 -1.01
C SER A 378 -14.87 -4.82 0.43
N ASP A 379 -14.14 -4.14 1.30
CA ASP A 379 -14.05 -4.46 2.72
C ASP A 379 -14.87 -3.45 3.54
N ILE A 380 -15.66 -3.95 4.49
CA ILE A 380 -16.50 -3.13 5.37
C ILE A 380 -15.69 -2.43 6.45
N THR A 381 -14.52 -2.96 6.81
CA THR A 381 -13.62 -2.37 7.82
C THR A 381 -13.29 -0.92 7.48
N THR A 382 -12.99 -0.64 6.21
CA THR A 382 -12.72 0.72 5.73
C THR A 382 -13.89 1.68 5.98
N THR A 383 -15.13 1.22 5.79
CA THR A 383 -16.31 2.05 6.10
C THR A 383 -16.49 2.22 7.61
N MET A 384 -16.20 1.18 8.38
CA MET A 384 -16.33 1.18 9.84
C MET A 384 -15.33 2.13 10.50
N ASP A 385 -14.09 2.17 10.01
CA ASP A 385 -13.05 3.08 10.53
C ASP A 385 -13.47 4.55 10.35
N ILE A 386 -13.98 4.91 9.16
CA ILE A 386 -14.47 6.26 8.87
C ILE A 386 -15.70 6.59 9.71
N TYR A 387 -16.63 5.64 9.85
CA TYR A 387 -17.81 5.80 10.70
C TYR A 387 -17.44 6.01 12.17
N ALA A 388 -16.44 5.29 12.67
CA ALA A 388 -15.94 5.44 14.04
C ALA A 388 -15.37 6.84 14.28
N GLU A 389 -14.65 7.41 13.32
CA GLU A 389 -14.14 8.77 13.38
C GLU A 389 -15.27 9.81 13.34
N ALA A 390 -16.20 9.70 12.36
CA ALA A 390 -17.34 10.61 12.23
C ALA A 390 -18.22 10.62 13.50
N THR A 391 -18.43 9.45 14.10
CA THR A 391 -19.18 9.35 15.35
C THR A 391 -18.40 9.87 16.56
N GLN A 392 -17.06 9.92 16.53
CA GLN A 392 -16.26 10.47 17.63
C GLN A 392 -16.44 11.98 17.78
N GLU A 393 -16.46 12.73 16.67
CA GLU A 393 -16.77 14.16 16.67
C GLU A 393 -18.20 14.41 17.19
N LYS A 394 -19.15 13.61 16.70
CA LYS A 394 -20.56 13.66 17.15
C LYS A 394 -20.73 13.27 18.61
N LYS A 395 -19.90 12.37 19.15
CA LYS A 395 -19.91 12.03 20.59
C LYS A 395 -19.54 13.22 21.46
N GLN A 396 -18.55 14.03 21.07
CA GLN A 396 -18.18 15.22 21.83
C GLN A 396 -19.33 16.23 21.85
N GLU A 397 -19.99 16.45 20.71
CA GLU A 397 -21.19 17.30 20.62
C GLU A 397 -22.35 16.77 21.48
N ILE A 398 -22.63 15.46 21.42
CA ILE A 398 -23.69 14.83 22.22
C ILE A 398 -23.38 14.92 23.72
N VAL A 399 -22.13 14.69 24.13
CA VAL A 399 -21.73 14.78 25.55
C VAL A 399 -21.78 16.22 26.05
N ALA A 400 -21.39 17.21 25.23
CA ALA A 400 -21.60 18.62 25.56
C ALA A 400 -23.09 18.94 25.75
N ASN A 401 -23.97 18.36 24.92
CA ASN A 401 -25.43 18.50 25.05
C ASN A 401 -26.04 17.80 26.28
N LEU A 402 -25.28 16.96 27.00
CA LEU A 402 -25.66 16.35 28.28
C LEU A 402 -25.30 17.24 29.49
N GLN A 403 -24.47 18.27 29.29
CA GLN A 403 -24.09 19.21 30.34
C GLN A 403 -25.34 19.94 30.88
N GLY A 404 -25.59 19.82 32.18
CA GLY A 404 -26.80 20.38 32.83
C GLY A 404 -28.07 19.54 32.68
N LYS A 405 -28.04 18.42 31.94
CA LYS A 405 -29.16 17.45 31.84
C LYS A 405 -28.95 16.19 32.68
N ILE A 406 -27.70 15.92 33.07
CA ILE A 406 -27.37 14.90 34.06
C ILE A 406 -27.35 15.58 35.42
N ILE A 407 -28.25 15.18 36.30
CA ILE A 407 -28.23 15.56 37.72
C ILE A 407 -27.24 14.62 38.40
N ILE A 408 -26.07 15.14 38.79
CA ILE A 408 -25.00 14.43 39.54
C ILE A 408 -24.82 15.10 40.88
#